data_AF-A0AAD5TXZ1-F1
#
_entry.id   AF-A0AAD5TXZ1-F1
#
_cell.length_a   1.000
_cell.length_b   1.000
_cell.length_c   1.000
_cell.angle_alpha   90.00
_cell.angle_beta   90.00
_cell.angle_gamma   90.00
#
_symmetry.space_group_name_H-M   'P 1'
#
loop_
_entity.id
_entity.type
_entity.pdbx_description
1 polymer ?
#
loop_
_entity_poly.entity_id
_entity_poly.type
_entity_poly.pdbx_seq_one_letter_code
_entity_poly.pdbx_strand_id
1 'polypeptide(L)'
;MNLREVDEESFDDDPMAYVHLDLEGSESDTRRRAASDLVRGLVEHFAQQVTEIFGRYIQSFLEGYAKDFKQNWKAKDTALYLITSLCAKGVHQQSGIISLNEFVPLVDLFNGHILTDLQAPVDGAIHPIVKVDCIKFVMIFRTQLPNIKDLIPVLISHLGSTSPAVYTYASICIEKVLTTRVEEKFL
;
A
#
# COMPACT_ATOMS: atom_id res chain seq x y z
N MET A 1 -10.45 -9.35 4.50
CA MET A 1 -9.29 -8.60 4.00
C MET A 1 -9.32 -8.44 2.49
N ASN A 2 -10.01 -9.30 1.73
CA ASN A 2 -10.20 -9.11 0.28
C ASN A 2 -10.95 -7.81 -0.04
N LEU A 3 -10.63 -7.21 -1.20
CA LEU A 3 -11.41 -6.15 -1.83
C LEU A 3 -12.86 -6.61 -2.05
N ARG A 4 -13.81 -5.72 -1.75
CA ARG A 4 -15.24 -5.98 -1.99
C ARG A 4 -15.58 -5.61 -3.42
N GLU A 5 -16.53 -6.32 -4.01
CA GLU A 5 -17.04 -6.01 -5.36
C GLU A 5 -17.53 -4.56 -5.47
N VAL A 6 -18.22 -4.03 -4.45
CA VAL A 6 -18.66 -2.62 -4.44
C VAL A 6 -17.50 -1.62 -4.44
N ASP A 7 -16.35 -1.96 -3.87
CA ASP A 7 -15.17 -1.08 -3.89
C ASP A 7 -14.50 -1.10 -5.28
N GLU A 8 -14.56 -2.25 -5.95
CA GLU A 8 -14.08 -2.45 -7.32
C GLU A 8 -15.00 -1.73 -8.33
N GLU A 9 -16.32 -1.88 -8.19
CA GLU A 9 -17.31 -1.14 -8.98
C GLU A 9 -17.16 0.36 -8.79
N SER A 10 -17.00 0.84 -7.55
CA SER A 10 -16.75 2.26 -7.28
C SER A 10 -15.44 2.75 -7.90
N PHE A 11 -14.41 1.91 -8.00
CA PHE A 11 -13.15 2.29 -8.64
C PHE A 11 -13.34 2.57 -10.14
N ASP A 12 -14.20 1.81 -10.80
CA ASP A 12 -14.48 1.94 -12.23
C ASP A 12 -15.52 3.03 -12.53
N ASP A 13 -16.59 3.11 -11.73
CA ASP A 13 -17.75 3.99 -11.99
C ASP A 13 -17.56 5.42 -11.44
N ASP A 14 -16.97 5.57 -10.25
CA ASP A 14 -16.70 6.85 -9.59
C ASP A 14 -15.33 6.84 -8.88
N PRO A 15 -14.23 6.92 -9.65
CA PRO A 15 -12.88 6.82 -9.11
C PRO A 15 -12.55 7.92 -8.10
N MET A 16 -13.22 9.09 -8.16
CA MET A 16 -12.99 10.16 -7.19
C MET A 16 -13.66 9.85 -5.85
N ALA A 17 -14.88 9.30 -5.86
CA ALA A 17 -15.50 8.80 -4.65
C ALA A 17 -14.68 7.66 -4.02
N TYR A 18 -14.14 6.75 -4.84
CA TYR A 18 -13.23 5.70 -4.38
C TYR A 18 -12.03 6.28 -3.62
N VAL A 19 -11.31 7.25 -4.23
CA VAL A 19 -10.13 7.89 -3.64
C VAL A 19 -10.49 8.59 -2.32
N HIS A 20 -11.57 9.36 -2.31
CA HIS A 20 -12.00 10.10 -1.13
C HIS A 20 -12.36 9.15 0.02
N LEU A 21 -13.13 8.10 -0.27
CA LEU A 21 -13.53 7.09 0.71
C LEU A 21 -12.33 6.35 1.31
N ASP A 22 -11.32 6.04 0.50
CA ASP A 22 -10.15 5.31 0.95
C ASP A 22 -9.17 6.16 1.77
N LEU A 23 -8.99 7.44 1.41
CA LEU A 23 -8.06 8.35 2.09
C LEU A 23 -8.63 8.93 3.39
N GLU A 24 -9.88 9.38 3.37
CA GLU A 24 -10.53 9.99 4.53
C GLU A 24 -11.16 8.93 5.44
N GLY A 25 -11.46 7.76 4.87
CA GLY A 25 -12.16 6.67 5.53
C GLY A 25 -13.67 6.86 5.47
N SER A 26 -14.41 5.75 5.46
CA SER A 26 -15.85 5.79 5.65
C SER A 26 -16.22 5.97 7.12
N GLU A 27 -17.34 6.66 7.38
CA GLU A 27 -17.99 6.63 8.70
C GLU A 27 -18.52 5.23 9.05
N SER A 28 -18.71 4.35 8.05
CA SER A 28 -19.10 2.96 8.27
C SER A 28 -17.89 2.07 8.53
N ASP A 29 -17.94 1.27 9.59
CA ASP A 29 -16.95 0.22 9.84
C ASP A 29 -17.10 -0.90 8.82
N THR A 30 -16.13 -1.02 7.91
CA THR A 30 -16.11 -2.13 6.96
C THR A 30 -15.49 -3.37 7.60
N ARG A 31 -15.93 -4.57 7.20
CA ARG A 31 -15.29 -5.83 7.64
C ARG A 31 -13.80 -5.88 7.31
N ARG A 32 -13.38 -5.23 6.21
CA ARG A 32 -11.97 -5.14 5.79
C ARG A 32 -11.17 -4.29 6.78
N ARG A 33 -11.70 -3.12 7.18
CA ARG A 33 -11.09 -2.24 8.20
C ARG A 33 -11.05 -2.92 9.57
N ALA A 34 -12.18 -3.46 10.06
CA ALA A 34 -12.24 -4.15 11.35
C ALA A 34 -11.24 -5.32 11.45
N ALA A 35 -11.06 -6.09 10.38
CA ALA A 35 -10.05 -7.16 10.33
C ALA A 35 -8.61 -6.61 10.37
N SER A 36 -8.33 -5.52 9.66
CA SER A 36 -7.01 -4.85 9.70
C SER A 36 -6.70 -4.31 11.10
N ASP A 37 -7.67 -3.68 11.75
CA ASP A 37 -7.47 -3.09 13.07
C ASP A 37 -7.30 -4.17 14.14
N LEU A 38 -7.99 -5.31 14.00
CA LEU A 38 -7.70 -6.49 14.81
C LEU A 38 -6.25 -6.98 14.62
N VAL A 39 -5.77 -7.09 13.38
CA VAL A 39 -4.38 -7.50 13.12
C VAL A 39 -3.39 -6.51 13.75
N ARG A 40 -3.63 -5.20 13.60
CA ARG A 40 -2.79 -4.17 14.23
C ARG A 40 -2.74 -4.29 15.74
N GLY A 41 -3.91 -4.44 16.40
CA GLY A 41 -3.96 -4.63 17.85
C GLY A 41 -3.25 -5.91 18.31
N LEU A 42 -3.30 -6.99 17.51
CA LEU A 42 -2.54 -8.21 17.81
C LEU A 42 -1.02 -8.00 17.65
N VAL A 43 -0.58 -7.22 16.66
CA VAL A 43 0.86 -6.91 16.44
C VAL A 43 1.45 -6.12 17.61
N GLU A 44 0.66 -5.32 18.33
CA GLU A 44 1.13 -4.58 19.51
C GLU A 44 1.61 -5.50 20.64
N HIS A 45 1.04 -6.71 20.76
CA HIS A 45 1.36 -7.65 21.84
C HIS A 45 2.08 -8.92 21.37
N PHE A 46 1.86 -9.35 20.13
CA PHE A 46 2.28 -10.65 19.60
C PHE A 46 2.95 -10.51 18.22
N ALA A 47 3.74 -9.44 18.04
CA ALA A 47 4.34 -9.07 16.76
C ALA A 47 4.98 -10.25 16.01
N GLN A 48 5.81 -11.04 16.67
CA GLN A 48 6.48 -12.18 16.05
C GLN A 48 5.50 -13.26 15.58
N GLN A 49 4.64 -13.76 16.48
CA GLN A 49 3.71 -14.85 16.18
C GLN A 49 2.70 -14.45 15.09
N VAL A 50 2.20 -13.22 15.16
CA VAL A 50 1.27 -12.69 14.15
C VAL A 50 1.98 -12.58 12.81
N THR A 51 3.21 -12.09 12.78
CA THR A 51 3.99 -11.99 11.53
C THR A 51 4.28 -13.37 10.93
N GLU A 52 4.62 -14.37 11.73
CA GLU A 52 4.85 -15.75 11.27
C GLU A 52 3.57 -16.40 10.70
N ILE A 53 2.42 -16.16 11.33
CA ILE A 53 1.13 -16.69 10.87
C ILE A 53 0.73 -16.01 9.55
N PHE A 54 0.67 -14.69 9.52
CA PHE A 54 0.21 -13.94 8.35
C PHE A 54 1.22 -13.93 7.21
N GLY A 55 2.52 -14.02 7.51
CA GLY A 55 3.60 -14.10 6.52
C GLY A 55 3.43 -15.27 5.55
N ARG A 56 2.97 -16.43 6.04
CA ARG A 56 2.68 -17.59 5.19
C ARG A 56 1.55 -17.32 4.19
N TYR A 57 0.50 -16.62 4.60
CA TYR A 57 -0.61 -16.26 3.72
C TYR A 57 -0.18 -15.19 2.70
N ILE A 58 0.56 -14.17 3.14
CA ILE A 58 1.12 -13.14 2.27
C ILE A 58 2.00 -13.78 1.19
N GLN A 59 2.90 -14.69 1.58
CA GLN A 59 3.74 -15.41 0.63
C GLN A 59 2.90 -16.19 -0.40
N SER A 60 1.89 -16.94 0.06
CA SER A 60 0.98 -17.67 -0.84
C SER A 60 0.27 -16.74 -1.85
N PHE A 61 -0.21 -15.58 -1.41
CA PHE A 61 -0.84 -14.60 -2.29
C PHE A 61 0.15 -13.99 -3.30
N LEU A 62 1.37 -13.67 -2.87
CA LEU A 62 2.42 -13.11 -3.73
C LEU A 62 2.90 -14.14 -4.76
N GLU A 63 3.04 -15.41 -4.37
CA GLU A 63 3.36 -16.51 -5.30
C GLU A 63 2.23 -16.76 -6.31
N GLY A 64 0.97 -16.68 -5.87
CA GLY A 64 -0.19 -16.74 -6.76
C GLY A 64 -0.19 -15.61 -7.79
N TYR A 65 0.09 -14.37 -7.35
CA TYR A 65 0.25 -13.23 -8.24
C TYR A 65 1.40 -13.42 -9.23
N ALA A 66 2.56 -13.92 -8.80
CA ALA A 66 3.70 -14.14 -9.68
C ALA A 66 3.43 -15.18 -10.79
N LYS A 67 2.54 -16.15 -10.56
CA LYS A 67 2.17 -17.18 -11.56
C LYS A 67 1.29 -16.62 -12.68
N ASP A 68 0.36 -15.73 -12.35
CA ASP A 68 -0.51 -15.07 -13.32
C ASP A 68 -0.97 -13.73 -12.75
N PHE A 69 -0.16 -12.70 -12.97
CA PHE A 69 -0.40 -11.37 -12.41
C PHE A 69 -1.66 -10.70 -12.98
N LYS A 70 -2.10 -11.12 -14.17
CA LYS A 70 -3.31 -10.57 -14.82
C LYS A 70 -4.57 -11.10 -14.16
N GLN A 71 -4.61 -12.39 -13.83
CA GLN A 71 -5.78 -12.99 -13.19
C GLN A 71 -5.77 -12.89 -11.66
N ASN A 72 -4.58 -12.89 -11.05
CA ASN A 72 -4.44 -12.95 -9.59
C ASN A 72 -4.12 -11.60 -8.95
N TRP A 73 -4.51 -10.49 -9.59
CA TRP A 73 -4.28 -9.15 -9.05
C TRP A 73 -5.00 -8.93 -7.69
N LYS A 74 -6.16 -9.56 -7.46
CA LYS A 74 -6.88 -9.49 -6.17
C LYS A 74 -6.08 -10.14 -5.02
N ALA A 75 -5.29 -11.17 -5.33
CA ALA A 75 -4.36 -11.74 -4.36
C ALA A 75 -3.27 -10.73 -3.98
N LYS A 76 -2.77 -9.96 -4.96
CA LYS A 76 -1.79 -8.91 -4.72
C LYS A 76 -2.36 -7.76 -3.88
N ASP A 77 -3.56 -7.25 -4.18
CA ASP A 77 -4.27 -6.27 -3.32
C ASP A 77 -4.37 -6.78 -1.88
N THR A 78 -4.83 -8.03 -1.70
CA THR A 78 -5.00 -8.62 -0.36
C THR A 78 -3.65 -8.74 0.37
N ALA A 79 -2.59 -9.12 -0.32
CA ALA A 79 -1.25 -9.20 0.23
C ALA A 79 -0.73 -7.83 0.67
N LEU A 80 -0.85 -6.80 -0.18
CA LEU A 80 -0.39 -5.43 0.14
C LEU A 80 -1.17 -4.83 1.30
N TYR A 81 -2.49 -5.08 1.37
CA TYR A 81 -3.31 -4.64 2.48
C TYR A 81 -2.88 -5.30 3.79
N LEU A 82 -2.64 -6.62 3.79
CA LEU A 82 -2.13 -7.36 4.95
C LEU A 82 -0.75 -6.88 5.39
N ILE A 83 0.18 -6.69 4.45
CA ILE A 83 1.52 -6.15 4.76
C ILE A 83 1.38 -4.79 5.44
N THR A 84 0.52 -3.92 4.91
CA THR A 84 0.28 -2.59 5.48
C THR A 84 -0.27 -2.67 6.90
N SER A 85 -1.19 -3.61 7.18
CA SER A 85 -1.70 -3.86 8.54
C SER A 85 -0.64 -4.42 9.48
N LEU A 86 0.25 -5.32 9.01
CA LEU A 86 1.30 -5.93 9.82
C LEU A 86 2.44 -4.99 10.17
N CYS A 87 2.79 -4.06 9.28
CA CYS A 87 3.95 -3.19 9.47
C CYS A 87 3.67 -2.05 10.47
N ALA A 88 2.41 -1.62 10.61
CA ALA A 88 2.05 -0.44 11.39
C ALA A 88 1.86 -0.77 12.89
N LYS A 89 2.85 -0.46 13.74
CA LYS A 89 2.68 -0.34 15.19
C LYS A 89 2.30 1.12 15.50
N GLY A 90 1.01 1.46 15.39
CA GLY A 90 0.50 2.81 15.59
C GLY A 90 0.60 3.72 14.34
N VAL A 91 -0.52 4.34 13.98
CA VAL A 91 -0.65 5.25 12.81
C VAL A 91 -0.92 6.67 13.30
N HIS A 92 -0.18 7.66 12.79
CA HIS A 92 -0.51 9.08 12.99
C HIS A 92 -0.81 9.73 11.63
N GLN A 93 -2.01 10.30 11.48
CA GLN A 93 -2.55 10.77 10.20
C GLN A 93 -1.68 11.84 9.50
N GLN A 94 -0.94 12.66 10.25
CA GLN A 94 -0.12 13.76 9.70
C GLN A 94 1.36 13.39 9.50
N SER A 95 1.92 12.48 10.30
CA SER A 95 3.37 12.20 10.34
C SER A 95 3.78 10.88 9.68
N GLY A 96 2.83 10.06 9.21
CA GLY A 96 3.10 8.71 8.71
C GLY A 96 3.19 7.67 9.85
N ILE A 97 3.83 6.53 9.57
CA ILE A 97 4.00 5.47 10.57
C ILE A 97 5.15 5.83 11.53
N ILE A 98 4.85 5.76 12.84
CA ILE A 98 5.76 6.14 13.92
C ILE A 98 6.60 4.95 14.40
N SER A 99 6.02 3.75 14.46
CA SER A 99 6.72 2.54 14.86
C SER A 99 6.42 1.40 13.89
N LEU A 100 7.48 0.69 13.51
CA LEU A 100 7.40 -0.45 12.60
C LEU A 100 7.44 -1.76 13.36
N ASN A 101 6.75 -2.75 12.80
CA ASN A 101 6.98 -4.13 13.17
C ASN A 101 8.34 -4.62 12.66
N GLU A 102 9.31 -4.78 13.56
CA GLU A 102 10.68 -5.21 13.28
C GLU A 102 10.78 -6.60 12.63
N PHE A 103 9.75 -7.43 12.75
CA PHE A 103 9.71 -8.76 12.13
C PHE A 103 9.31 -8.74 10.65
N VAL A 104 8.95 -7.57 10.11
CA VAL A 104 8.60 -7.41 8.69
C VAL A 104 9.74 -6.73 7.94
N PRO A 105 10.37 -7.39 6.95
CA PRO A 105 11.45 -6.80 6.16
C PRO A 105 10.89 -5.81 5.13
N LEU A 106 10.52 -4.62 5.59
CA LEU A 106 9.80 -3.61 4.80
C LEU A 106 10.52 -3.24 3.50
N VAL A 107 11.85 -3.04 3.55
CA VAL A 107 12.65 -2.63 2.40
C VAL A 107 12.73 -3.74 1.36
N ASP A 108 12.86 -5.00 1.78
CA ASP A 108 12.90 -6.14 0.86
C ASP A 108 11.55 -6.35 0.18
N LEU A 109 10.45 -6.21 0.93
CA LEU A 109 9.09 -6.24 0.38
C LEU A 109 8.87 -5.10 -0.61
N PHE A 110 9.33 -3.90 -0.27
CA PHE A 110 9.27 -2.74 -1.16
C PHE A 110 9.98 -3.00 -2.48
N ASN A 111 11.26 -3.38 -2.43
CA ASN A 111 12.06 -3.62 -3.64
C ASN A 111 11.53 -4.80 -4.46
N GLY A 112 11.18 -5.91 -3.80
CA GLY A 112 10.78 -7.15 -4.46
C GLY A 112 9.37 -7.14 -5.04
N HIS A 113 8.44 -6.38 -4.46
CA HIS A 113 7.03 -6.47 -4.83
C HIS A 113 6.35 -5.14 -5.16
N ILE A 114 6.76 -4.01 -4.59
CA ILE A 114 6.09 -2.72 -4.80
C ILE A 114 6.81 -1.95 -5.91
N LEU A 115 8.13 -1.79 -5.80
CA LEU A 115 8.93 -1.03 -6.75
C LEU A 115 8.86 -1.64 -8.16
N THR A 116 8.91 -2.96 -8.26
CA THR A 116 8.80 -3.69 -9.54
C THR A 116 7.48 -3.37 -10.25
N ASP A 117 6.37 -3.38 -9.51
CA ASP A 117 5.05 -3.07 -10.08
C ASP A 117 4.93 -1.58 -10.43
N LEU A 118 5.53 -0.66 -9.65
CA LEU A 118 5.57 0.77 -9.97
C LEU A 118 6.40 1.06 -11.24
N GLN A 119 7.55 0.40 -11.42
CA GLN A 119 8.43 0.64 -12.57
C GLN A 119 7.91 0.02 -13.87
N ALA A 120 6.98 -0.94 -13.81
CA ALA A 120 6.29 -1.44 -14.99
C ALA A 120 5.51 -0.33 -15.70
N PRO A 121 5.20 -0.47 -17.01
CA PRO A 121 4.45 0.54 -17.76
C PRO A 121 3.19 1.01 -17.02
N VAL A 122 2.97 2.33 -17.00
CA VAL A 122 1.90 2.98 -16.22
C VAL A 122 0.53 2.42 -16.59
N ASP A 123 0.17 2.49 -17.87
CA ASP A 123 -1.05 1.88 -18.43
C ASP A 123 -0.72 0.56 -19.13
N GLY A 124 -0.09 -0.35 -18.36
CA GLY A 124 0.38 -1.65 -18.83
C GLY A 124 -0.55 -2.81 -18.48
N ALA A 125 0.06 -3.98 -18.29
CA ALA A 125 -0.64 -5.22 -17.97
C ALA A 125 -0.96 -5.38 -16.47
N ILE A 126 -0.42 -4.51 -15.62
CA ILE A 126 -0.69 -4.51 -14.17
C ILE A 126 -2.02 -3.81 -13.94
N HIS A 127 -2.86 -4.42 -13.10
CA HIS A 127 -4.18 -3.87 -12.77
C HIS A 127 -4.05 -2.48 -12.10
N PRO A 128 -4.86 -1.47 -12.48
CA PRO A 128 -4.79 -0.13 -11.89
C PRO A 128 -4.94 -0.08 -10.37
N ILE A 129 -5.77 -0.94 -9.78
CA ILE A 129 -5.90 -1.05 -8.31
C ILE A 129 -4.56 -1.45 -7.66
N VAL A 130 -3.81 -2.38 -8.26
CA VAL A 130 -2.48 -2.78 -7.75
C VAL A 130 -1.50 -1.60 -7.84
N LYS A 131 -1.58 -0.77 -8.89
CA LYS A 131 -0.79 0.46 -8.99
C LYS A 131 -1.16 1.44 -7.86
N VAL A 132 -2.45 1.64 -7.60
CA VAL A 132 -2.93 2.46 -6.48
C VAL A 132 -2.43 1.92 -5.14
N ASP A 133 -2.52 0.60 -4.89
CA ASP A 133 -2.03 -0.02 -3.66
C ASP A 133 -0.52 0.20 -3.47
N CYS A 134 0.26 0.07 -4.54
CA CYS A 134 1.70 0.33 -4.52
C CYS A 134 2.02 1.79 -4.20
N ILE A 135 1.31 2.75 -4.82
CA ILE A 135 1.47 4.18 -4.53
C ILE A 135 1.04 4.48 -3.10
N LYS A 136 -0.07 3.90 -2.63
CA LYS A 136 -0.56 4.04 -1.26
C LYS A 136 0.44 3.49 -0.25
N PHE A 137 1.08 2.36 -0.54
CA PHE A 137 2.16 1.82 0.30
C PHE A 137 3.30 2.83 0.44
N VAL A 138 3.80 3.37 -0.68
CA VAL A 138 4.84 4.43 -0.66
C VAL A 138 4.38 5.60 0.18
N MET A 139 3.15 6.07 -0.05
CA MET A 139 2.56 7.19 0.68
C MET A 139 2.55 6.94 2.19
N ILE A 140 2.18 5.74 2.64
CA ILE A 140 2.10 5.35 4.06
C ILE A 140 3.50 5.22 4.69
N PHE A 141 4.43 4.57 4.00
CA PHE A 141 5.75 4.20 4.53
C PHE A 141 6.89 5.16 4.15
N ARG A 142 6.60 6.30 3.50
CA ARG A 142 7.59 7.27 2.99
C ARG A 142 8.69 7.71 3.96
N THR A 143 8.41 7.76 5.27
CA THR A 143 9.39 8.14 6.32
C THR A 143 10.34 7.00 6.68
N GLN A 144 10.01 5.78 6.29
CA GLN A 144 10.74 4.56 6.63
C GLN A 144 11.47 3.95 5.43
N LEU A 145 11.15 4.41 4.20
CA LEU A 145 11.79 3.95 2.98
C LEU A 145 13.09 4.74 2.73
N PRO A 146 14.21 4.06 2.46
CA PRO A 146 15.44 4.74 2.08
C PRO A 146 15.29 5.42 0.71
N ASN A 147 15.97 6.55 0.53
CA ASN A 147 16.06 7.26 -0.75
C ASN A 147 14.71 7.57 -1.41
N ILE A 148 13.69 7.91 -0.63
CA ILE A 148 12.32 8.17 -1.10
C ILE A 148 12.24 9.22 -2.24
N LYS A 149 13.18 10.17 -2.28
CA LYS A 149 13.26 11.20 -3.32
C LYS A 149 13.56 10.62 -4.71
N ASP A 150 14.27 9.50 -4.78
CA ASP A 150 14.58 8.82 -6.05
C ASP A 150 13.34 8.20 -6.69
N LEU A 151 12.25 8.08 -5.92
CA LEU A 151 10.96 7.60 -6.41
C LEU A 151 10.12 8.68 -7.09
N ILE A 152 10.47 9.96 -6.93
CA ILE A 152 9.71 11.08 -7.51
C ILE A 152 9.53 10.93 -9.03
N PRO A 153 10.56 10.62 -9.85
CA PRO A 153 10.38 10.41 -11.29
C PRO A 153 9.41 9.27 -11.61
N VAL A 154 9.45 8.18 -10.83
CA VAL A 154 8.52 7.05 -11.00
C VAL A 154 7.08 7.50 -10.69
N LEU A 155 6.87 8.24 -9.61
CA LEU A 155 5.54 8.76 -9.26
C LEU A 155 5.04 9.77 -10.30
N ILE A 156 5.91 10.64 -10.84
CA ILE A 156 5.56 11.59 -11.91
C ILE A 156 5.06 10.86 -13.15
N SER A 157 5.66 9.74 -13.51
CA SER A 157 5.19 8.96 -14.67
C SER A 157 3.73 8.50 -14.51
N HIS A 158 3.29 8.19 -13.28
CA HIS A 158 1.91 7.77 -13.00
C HIS A 158 0.89 8.91 -13.08
N LEU A 159 1.33 10.18 -13.10
CA LEU A 159 0.44 11.31 -13.40
C LEU A 159 -0.11 11.26 -14.83
N GLY A 160 0.56 10.53 -15.73
CA GLY A 160 0.12 10.33 -17.11
C GLY A 160 -0.82 9.14 -17.31
N SER A 161 -1.25 8.45 -16.25
CA SER A 161 -2.14 7.28 -16.36
C SER A 161 -3.51 7.64 -16.92
N THR A 162 -4.13 6.71 -17.65
CA THR A 162 -5.53 6.83 -18.05
C THR A 162 -6.52 6.60 -16.91
N SER A 163 -6.09 6.04 -15.78
CA SER A 163 -6.94 5.80 -14.61
C SER A 163 -6.98 7.02 -13.69
N PRO A 164 -8.17 7.60 -13.41
CA PRO A 164 -8.29 8.74 -12.51
C PRO A 164 -7.81 8.51 -11.09
N ALA A 165 -8.07 7.31 -10.56
CA ALA A 165 -7.57 6.94 -9.24
C ALA A 165 -6.03 6.91 -9.21
N VAL A 166 -5.38 6.33 -10.23
CA VAL A 166 -3.91 6.20 -10.28
C VAL A 166 -3.22 7.57 -10.28
N TYR A 167 -3.59 8.48 -11.20
CA TYR A 167 -2.93 9.78 -11.23
C TYR A 167 -3.24 10.63 -9.98
N THR A 168 -4.43 10.45 -9.38
CA THR A 168 -4.81 11.17 -8.16
C THR A 168 -3.96 10.70 -6.98
N TYR A 169 -3.85 9.38 -6.77
CA TYR A 169 -2.93 8.84 -5.75
C TYR A 169 -1.47 9.25 -5.99
N ALA A 170 -1.01 9.25 -7.25
CA ALA A 170 0.34 9.69 -7.58
C ALA A 170 0.56 11.15 -7.18
N SER A 171 -0.37 12.04 -7.51
CA SER A 171 -0.31 13.47 -7.14
C SER A 171 -0.22 13.68 -5.63
N ILE A 172 -1.07 12.99 -4.86
CA ILE A 172 -1.13 13.09 -3.39
C ILE A 172 0.15 12.50 -2.79
N CYS A 173 0.63 11.37 -3.31
CA CYS A 173 1.86 10.76 -2.85
C CYS A 173 3.07 11.67 -3.09
N ILE A 174 3.16 12.34 -4.24
CA ILE A 174 4.22 13.31 -4.53
C ILE A 174 4.20 14.45 -3.52
N GLU A 175 3.03 15.05 -3.26
CA GLU A 175 2.87 16.08 -2.23
C GLU A 175 3.43 15.61 -0.89
N LYS A 176 2.99 14.43 -0.42
CA LYS A 176 3.45 13.88 0.86
C LYS A 176 4.93 13.55 0.90
N VAL A 177 5.52 13.08 -0.20
CA VAL A 177 6.96 12.82 -0.29
C VAL A 177 7.74 14.13 -0.21
N LEU A 178 7.29 15.18 -0.91
CA LEU A 178 7.94 16.50 -0.90
C LEU A 178 7.82 17.21 0.46
N THR A 179 6.72 16.99 1.19
CA THR A 179 6.51 17.56 2.53
C THR A 179 7.12 16.71 3.65
N THR A 180 7.67 15.54 3.34
CA THR A 180 8.37 14.70 4.32
C THR A 180 9.70 15.36 4.69
N ARG A 181 9.81 15.81 5.94
CA ARG A 181 11.07 16.26 6.51
C ARG A 181 11.95 15.03 6.74
N VAL A 182 13.00 14.90 5.95
CA VAL A 182 14.07 13.95 6.25
C VAL A 182 14.84 14.56 7.43
N GLU A 183 14.69 14.02 8.62
CA GLU A 183 15.69 14.25 9.66
C GLU A 183 16.97 13.59 9.16
N GLU A 184 17.88 14.39 8.62
CA GLU A 184 19.26 13.97 8.43
C GLU A 184 19.78 13.60 9.82
N LYS A 185 19.75 12.30 10.15
CA LYS A 185 20.54 11.78 11.26
C LYS A 185 21.99 11.97 10.86
N PHE A 186 22.56 13.11 11.25
CA PHE A 186 23.99 13.35 11.19
C PHE A 186 24.67 12.21 11.96
N LEU A 187 25.34 11.32 11.21
CA LEU A 187 26.30 10.36 11.73
C LEU A 187 27.59 11.09 12.13
#